data_AF-A0A818GXY3-F1
#
_entry.id   AF-A0A818GXY3-F1
#
_cell.length_a   1.000
_cell.length_b   1.000
_cell.length_c   1.000
_cell.angle_alpha   90.00
_cell.angle_beta   90.00
_cell.angle_gamma   90.00
#
_symmetry.space_group_name_H-M   'P 1'
#
loop_
_entity.id
_entity.type
_entity.pdbx_description
1 polymer ?
#
loop_
_entity_poly.entity_id
_entity_poly.type
_entity_poly.pdbx_seq_one_letter_code
_entity_poly.pdbx_strand_id
1 'polypeptide(L)'
;MAYSMADIIILNIRLITQQIKDRFGIYKSRRTFFLLILGITIIFYLLSKWMPHRSNYTNVHYNKCLQTKLEQFSSDVADMNIIINHEPIQFGEIVSLPFTGNGYIGLSLSTQSHIQLIFDPGTSFISSSYSPIIQISSKIWEDSSATIIQMNHGLVRRLQCFQISEVHSAYVTHTLYAHRCRSSLIIQEIDIINTSDQTLDLDFQQKTQTSGNDIKQLDIQELQIDSTKDTYLMTTYQIITRQHNSSICVILTKKIILSTHIKPNSQNKQIILTVIKYSPSIPDDLLRNQTYRKQWQKTLEKQAKDDLSEALSISFKELLKEHIDTWSLIWQSGFSISHSLAPSVMNGDVINRTIYYVLCSTPSPLYELNLDETKKNELNQSLFQIDGCFESHSTL
;
A
#
# COMPACT_ATOMS: atom_id res chain seq x y z
N MET A 1 34.40 -4.96 54.64
CA MET A 1 34.20 -6.28 53.99
C MET A 1 32.77 -6.36 53.51
N ALA A 2 32.53 -6.00 52.25
CA ALA A 2 31.22 -6.03 51.63
C ALA A 2 31.05 -7.38 50.94
N TYR A 3 30.08 -8.19 51.39
CA TYR A 3 29.70 -9.40 50.66
C TYR A 3 29.02 -8.99 49.35
N SER A 4 29.36 -9.68 48.26
CA SER A 4 28.79 -9.43 46.94
C SER A 4 27.31 -9.79 46.95
N MET A 5 26.49 -9.08 46.17
CA MET A 5 25.06 -9.40 45.99
C MET A 5 24.86 -10.88 45.55
N ALA A 6 25.87 -11.47 44.91
CA ALA A 6 25.91 -12.89 44.57
C ALA A 6 25.93 -13.82 45.82
N ASP A 7 26.62 -13.43 46.89
CA ASP A 7 26.72 -14.22 48.12
C ASP A 7 25.38 -14.27 48.87
N ILE A 8 24.64 -13.17 48.85
CA ILE A 8 23.30 -13.06 49.47
C ILE A 8 22.28 -13.93 48.69
N ILE A 9 22.37 -13.94 47.36
CA ILE A 9 21.51 -14.78 46.52
C ILE A 9 21.83 -16.27 46.72
N ILE A 10 23.12 -16.63 46.80
CA ILE A 10 23.53 -18.02 47.05
C ILE A 10 23.10 -18.48 48.45
N LEU A 11 23.17 -17.61 49.46
CA LEU A 11 22.72 -17.91 50.82
C LEU A 11 21.19 -18.12 50.88
N ASN A 12 20.42 -17.29 50.18
CA ASN A 12 18.96 -17.41 50.11
C ASN A 12 18.52 -18.65 49.34
N ILE A 13 19.20 -19.00 48.24
CA ILE A 13 18.92 -20.25 47.52
C ILE A 13 19.21 -21.46 48.40
N ARG A 14 20.33 -21.45 49.15
CA ARG A 14 20.65 -22.52 50.11
C ARG A 14 19.58 -22.66 51.20
N LEU A 15 19.15 -21.55 51.80
CA LEU A 15 18.10 -21.56 52.83
C LEU A 15 16.75 -22.07 52.30
N ILE A 16 16.36 -21.67 51.09
CA ILE A 16 15.13 -22.14 50.43
C ILE A 16 15.23 -23.63 50.11
N THR A 17 16.36 -24.10 49.56
CA THR A 17 16.56 -25.54 49.31
C THR A 17 16.57 -26.37 50.59
N GLN A 18 17.02 -25.80 51.71
CA GLN A 18 17.02 -26.47 53.00
C GLN A 18 15.61 -26.51 53.63
N GLN A 19 14.83 -25.44 53.51
CA GLN A 19 13.42 -25.42 53.96
C GLN A 19 12.52 -26.35 53.12
N ILE A 20 12.79 -26.47 51.82
CA ILE A 20 12.08 -27.43 50.96
C ILE A 20 12.48 -28.86 51.31
N LYS A 21 13.77 -29.10 51.62
CA LYS A 21 14.29 -30.40 52.05
C LYS A 21 13.66 -30.87 53.36
N ASP A 22 13.48 -29.95 54.33
CA ASP A 22 12.95 -30.28 55.65
C ASP A 22 11.40 -30.38 55.67
N ARG A 23 10.68 -29.62 54.83
CA ARG A 23 9.21 -29.71 54.76
C ARG A 23 8.68 -30.88 53.95
N PHE A 24 9.38 -31.31 52.90
CA PHE A 24 8.83 -32.29 51.97
C PHE A 24 9.42 -33.69 52.08
N GLY A 25 10.50 -33.91 52.84
CA GLY A 25 11.01 -35.28 53.08
C GLY A 25 11.26 -36.07 51.80
N ILE A 26 11.60 -35.42 50.69
CA ILE A 26 11.77 -36.08 49.38
C ILE A 26 13.23 -36.49 49.23
N TYR A 27 13.59 -37.59 49.88
CA TYR A 27 14.69 -38.43 49.43
C TYR A 27 14.26 -39.88 49.56
N LYS A 28 13.75 -40.45 48.47
CA LYS A 28 13.86 -41.91 48.29
C LYS A 28 14.10 -42.39 46.85
N SER A 29 14.07 -41.54 45.83
CA SER A 29 14.61 -41.90 44.53
C SER A 29 14.92 -40.70 43.63
N ARG A 30 16.14 -40.63 43.08
CA ARG A 30 16.47 -39.66 42.01
C ARG A 30 15.52 -39.79 40.81
N ARG A 31 14.92 -40.98 40.60
CA ARG A 31 13.94 -41.22 39.54
C ARG A 31 12.61 -40.51 39.79
N THR A 32 12.13 -40.42 41.03
CA THR A 32 10.85 -39.75 41.31
C THR A 32 10.97 -38.24 41.15
N PHE A 33 12.11 -37.65 41.53
CA PHE A 33 12.36 -36.22 41.29
C PHE A 33 12.45 -35.88 39.80
N PHE A 34 13.14 -36.72 39.01
CA PHE A 34 13.19 -36.55 37.55
C PHE A 34 11.81 -36.69 36.90
N LEU A 35 11.00 -37.65 37.32
CA LEU A 35 9.63 -37.83 36.80
C LEU A 35 8.72 -36.65 37.17
N LEU A 36 8.91 -36.06 38.35
CA LEU A 36 8.16 -34.89 38.79
C LEU A 36 8.53 -33.66 37.96
N ILE A 37 9.83 -33.43 37.72
CA ILE A 37 10.29 -32.36 36.82
C ILE A 37 9.79 -32.59 35.41
N LEU A 38 9.92 -33.81 34.86
CA LEU A 38 9.45 -34.16 33.52
C LEU A 38 7.94 -33.89 33.40
N GLY A 39 7.15 -34.31 34.38
CA GLY A 39 5.72 -34.05 34.46
C GLY A 39 5.39 -32.56 34.49
N ILE A 40 6.12 -31.76 35.28
CA ILE A 40 5.96 -30.31 35.32
C ILE A 40 6.30 -29.69 33.96
N THR A 41 7.39 -30.10 33.29
CA THR A 41 7.72 -29.59 31.95
C THR A 41 6.68 -29.96 30.90
N ILE A 42 6.11 -31.17 30.94
CA ILE A 42 5.04 -31.58 30.02
C ILE A 42 3.77 -30.76 30.28
N ILE A 43 3.42 -30.54 31.56
CA ILE A 43 2.30 -29.69 31.94
C ILE A 43 2.50 -28.25 31.47
N PHE A 44 3.69 -27.67 31.65
CA PHE A 44 4.02 -26.34 31.14
C PHE A 44 3.99 -26.26 29.60
N TYR A 45 4.47 -27.30 28.90
CA TYR A 45 4.43 -27.37 27.43
C TYR A 45 3.00 -27.49 26.89
N LEU A 46 2.13 -28.25 27.56
CA LEU A 46 0.71 -28.36 27.19
C LEU A 46 -0.06 -27.08 27.54
N LEU A 47 0.22 -26.48 28.70
CA LEU A 47 -0.36 -25.20 29.11
C LEU A 47 0.11 -24.03 28.23
N SER A 48 1.33 -24.06 27.69
CA SER A 48 1.79 -23.00 26.77
C SER A 48 1.07 -23.04 25.42
N LYS A 49 0.48 -24.19 25.04
CA LYS A 49 -0.41 -24.29 23.86
C LYS A 49 -1.85 -23.88 24.17
N TRP A 50 -2.25 -23.88 25.44
CA TRP A 50 -3.60 -23.52 25.89
C TRP A 50 -3.71 -22.10 26.46
N MET A 51 -2.59 -21.49 26.86
CA MET A 51 -2.55 -20.06 27.12
C MET A 51 -2.39 -19.33 25.78
N PRO A 52 -3.39 -18.53 25.35
CA PRO A 52 -3.18 -17.63 24.23
C PRO A 52 -2.00 -16.73 24.56
N HIS A 53 -1.04 -16.63 23.64
CA HIS A 53 0.02 -15.62 23.71
C HIS A 53 -0.66 -14.25 23.74
N ARG A 54 -0.92 -13.72 24.94
CA ARG A 54 -1.25 -12.32 25.11
C ARG A 54 0.05 -11.57 24.91
N SER A 55 0.31 -11.17 23.67
CA SER A 55 1.17 -10.03 23.43
C SER A 55 0.57 -8.87 24.24
N ASN A 56 1.36 -8.28 25.12
CA ASN A 56 0.97 -7.08 25.87
C ASN A 56 0.97 -5.90 24.90
N TYR A 57 0.04 -5.89 23.94
CA TYR A 57 -0.41 -4.65 23.33
C TYR A 57 -1.40 -4.04 24.31
N THR A 58 -1.05 -2.88 24.82
CA THR A 58 -1.95 -2.02 25.60
C THR A 58 -3.27 -1.91 24.86
N ASN A 59 -4.35 -2.39 25.49
CA ASN A 59 -5.72 -2.27 24.99
C ASN A 59 -6.09 -0.79 24.95
N VAL A 60 -5.73 -0.11 23.85
CA VAL A 60 -6.49 1.06 23.41
C VAL A 60 -7.83 0.49 22.96
N HIS A 61 -8.92 0.93 23.58
CA HIS A 61 -10.29 0.59 23.19
C HIS A 61 -10.51 0.96 21.71
N TYR A 62 -10.19 0.06 20.79
CA TYR A 62 -10.47 0.20 19.37
C TYR A 62 -11.57 -0.75 18.94
N ASN A 63 -12.30 -0.30 17.93
CA ASN A 63 -13.47 -0.95 17.37
C ASN A 63 -13.12 -2.39 16.96
N LYS A 64 -13.67 -3.38 17.66
CA LYS A 64 -13.46 -4.83 17.41
C LYS A 64 -13.63 -5.21 15.94
N CYS A 65 -14.49 -4.47 15.25
CA CYS A 65 -14.72 -4.59 13.82
C CYS A 65 -13.46 -4.40 12.95
N LEU A 66 -12.72 -3.30 13.14
CA LEU A 66 -11.53 -3.01 12.33
C LEU A 66 -10.42 -4.04 12.60
N GLN A 67 -10.23 -4.39 13.88
CA GLN A 67 -9.24 -5.39 14.29
C GLN A 67 -9.45 -6.74 13.61
N THR A 68 -10.71 -7.21 13.55
CA THR A 68 -11.08 -8.47 12.90
C THR A 68 -10.68 -8.49 11.41
N LYS A 69 -10.72 -7.35 10.73
CA LYS A 69 -10.26 -7.25 9.33
C LYS A 69 -8.74 -7.19 9.22
N LEU A 70 -8.08 -6.49 10.14
CA LEU A 70 -6.62 -6.39 10.14
C LEU A 70 -5.93 -7.73 10.43
N GLU A 71 -6.57 -8.63 11.18
CA GLU A 71 -6.06 -9.98 11.46
C GLU A 71 -5.76 -10.80 10.19
N GLN A 72 -6.44 -10.51 9.07
CA GLN A 72 -6.19 -11.14 7.76
C GLN A 72 -4.78 -10.87 7.23
N PHE A 73 -4.11 -9.83 7.73
CA PHE A 73 -2.77 -9.40 7.31
C PHE A 73 -1.69 -9.79 8.33
N SER A 74 -2.03 -10.53 9.38
CA SER A 74 -1.11 -10.85 10.48
C SER A 74 0.18 -11.56 10.04
N SER A 75 0.11 -12.47 9.06
CA SER A 75 1.29 -13.15 8.50
C SER A 75 2.21 -12.18 7.78
N ASP A 76 1.65 -11.35 6.89
CA ASP A 76 2.43 -10.38 6.10
C ASP A 76 3.08 -9.30 6.97
N VAL A 77 2.45 -8.97 8.11
CA VAL A 77 3.04 -8.09 9.14
C VAL A 77 4.22 -8.77 9.82
N ALA A 78 4.12 -10.07 10.15
CA ALA A 78 5.23 -10.83 10.73
C ALA A 78 6.43 -10.91 9.77
N ASP A 79 6.16 -10.98 8.46
CA ASP A 79 7.19 -10.98 7.41
C ASP A 79 7.72 -9.57 7.06
N MET A 80 7.24 -8.51 7.73
CA MET A 80 7.60 -7.11 7.46
C MET A 80 7.37 -6.68 6.00
N ASN A 81 6.39 -7.30 5.34
CA ASN A 81 5.98 -6.97 3.98
C ASN A 81 4.84 -5.95 3.96
N ILE A 82 4.26 -5.66 5.12
CA ILE A 82 3.16 -4.72 5.30
C ILE A 82 3.49 -3.68 6.35
N ILE A 83 3.05 -2.45 6.11
CA ILE A 83 2.97 -1.38 7.10
C ILE A 83 1.50 -1.03 7.34
N ILE A 84 1.11 -0.93 8.60
CA ILE A 84 -0.23 -0.51 9.03
C ILE A 84 -0.11 0.83 9.74
N ASN A 85 -0.94 1.79 9.34
CA ASN A 85 -1.10 3.08 10.00
C ASN A 85 -2.57 3.30 10.32
N HIS A 86 -2.90 3.37 11.60
CA HIS A 86 -4.28 3.64 12.04
C HIS A 86 -4.63 5.12 11.88
N GLU A 87 -5.92 5.42 11.78
CA GLU A 87 -6.43 6.79 11.80
C GLU A 87 -7.34 6.97 13.04
N PRO A 88 -6.89 7.69 14.10
CA PRO A 88 -5.58 8.33 14.28
C PRO A 88 -4.42 7.35 14.55
N ILE A 89 -3.20 7.80 14.23
CA ILE A 89 -1.96 7.03 14.36
C ILE A 89 -1.74 6.59 15.81
N GLN A 90 -1.36 5.32 16.00
CA GLN A 90 -1.10 4.76 17.33
C GLN A 90 0.35 4.93 17.77
N PHE A 91 0.57 4.87 19.09
CA PHE A 91 1.91 4.95 19.66
C PHE A 91 2.78 3.78 19.19
N GLY A 92 3.98 4.08 18.69
CA GLY A 92 4.93 3.09 18.19
C GLY A 92 4.73 2.70 16.72
N GLU A 93 3.72 3.24 16.03
CA GLU A 93 3.55 3.00 14.60
C GLU A 93 4.57 3.73 13.75
N ILE A 94 5.03 3.05 12.71
CA ILE A 94 5.92 3.64 11.72
C ILE A 94 5.07 4.31 10.65
N VAL A 95 4.95 5.63 10.74
CA VAL A 95 4.18 6.42 9.78
C VAL A 95 4.83 6.36 8.41
N SER A 96 4.06 5.90 7.42
CA SER A 96 4.50 5.79 6.03
C SER A 96 3.49 6.48 5.11
N LEU A 97 3.98 7.08 4.03
CA LEU A 97 3.12 7.67 3.02
C LEU A 97 2.42 6.54 2.25
N PRO A 98 1.09 6.48 2.22
CA PRO A 98 0.38 5.40 1.52
C PRO A 98 0.37 5.64 0.00
N PHE A 99 1.55 5.62 -0.60
CA PHE A 99 1.83 5.94 -1.99
C PHE A 99 2.02 4.69 -2.83
N THR A 100 1.49 4.69 -4.05
CA THR A 100 1.74 3.68 -5.08
C THR A 100 2.15 4.41 -6.36
N GLY A 101 2.98 3.76 -7.17
CA GLY A 101 3.43 4.30 -8.44
C GLY A 101 4.02 3.21 -9.34
N ASN A 102 4.18 3.54 -10.61
CA ASN A 102 4.77 2.64 -11.61
C ASN A 102 6.01 3.23 -12.30
N GLY A 103 6.53 4.36 -11.80
CA GLY A 103 7.63 5.10 -12.42
C GLY A 103 7.25 6.14 -13.47
N TYR A 104 5.99 6.18 -13.90
CA TYR A 104 5.44 7.21 -14.79
C TYR A 104 4.41 8.08 -14.05
N ILE A 105 3.57 7.42 -13.27
CA ILE A 105 2.52 8.05 -12.49
C ILE A 105 2.56 7.50 -11.06
N GLY A 106 2.15 8.34 -10.12
CA GLY A 106 2.06 7.98 -8.72
C GLY A 106 0.90 8.68 -8.04
N LEU A 107 0.38 8.05 -7.00
CA LEU A 107 -0.73 8.57 -6.23
C LEU A 107 -0.67 8.04 -4.79
N SER A 108 -1.00 8.91 -3.84
CA SER A 108 -1.16 8.52 -2.45
C SER A 108 -2.64 8.24 -2.15
N LEU A 109 -2.96 7.21 -1.35
CA LEU A 109 -4.31 6.98 -0.85
C LEU A 109 -4.60 7.94 0.31
N SER A 110 -4.55 9.22 0.02
CA SER A 110 -4.84 10.31 0.94
C SER A 110 -5.83 11.28 0.33
N THR A 111 -6.68 11.85 1.17
CA THR A 111 -7.84 12.70 0.83
C THR A 111 -7.44 13.99 0.12
N GLN A 112 -6.20 14.43 0.31
CA GLN A 112 -5.65 15.65 -0.29
C GLN A 112 -4.64 15.37 -1.41
N SER A 113 -4.42 14.10 -1.75
CA SER A 113 -3.44 13.73 -2.75
C SER A 113 -3.90 14.06 -4.16
N HIS A 114 -2.93 14.39 -5.00
CA HIS A 114 -3.12 14.55 -6.44
C HIS A 114 -2.26 13.55 -7.18
N ILE A 115 -2.66 13.21 -8.40
CA ILE A 115 -1.82 12.38 -9.28
C ILE A 115 -0.51 13.13 -9.54
N GLN A 116 0.58 12.43 -9.27
CA GLN A 116 1.96 12.86 -9.52
C GLN A 116 2.43 12.27 -10.85
N LEU A 117 2.98 13.13 -11.71
CA LEU A 117 3.56 12.78 -13.00
C LEU A 117 5.09 12.75 -12.89
N ILE A 118 5.69 11.73 -13.47
CA ILE A 118 7.15 11.52 -13.53
C ILE A 118 7.54 11.60 -15.00
N PHE A 119 8.26 12.67 -15.37
CA PHE A 119 8.64 12.91 -16.76
C PHE A 119 9.94 12.18 -17.10
N ASP A 120 10.94 12.33 -16.25
CA ASP A 120 12.25 11.69 -16.41
C ASP A 120 12.72 11.09 -15.07
N PRO A 121 13.45 9.96 -15.09
CA PRO A 121 14.09 9.43 -13.90
C PRO A 121 14.97 10.48 -13.20
N GLY A 122 14.84 10.60 -11.88
CA GLY A 122 15.61 11.57 -11.08
C GLY A 122 15.08 13.01 -11.12
N THR A 123 13.95 13.27 -11.79
CA THR A 123 13.27 14.58 -11.73
C THR A 123 12.21 14.63 -10.64
N SER A 124 11.90 15.84 -10.16
CA SER A 124 10.83 16.04 -9.19
C SER A 124 9.48 15.69 -9.79
N PHE A 125 8.62 15.09 -8.96
CA PHE A 125 7.21 14.85 -9.28
C PHE A 125 6.49 16.17 -9.61
N ILE A 126 5.64 16.13 -10.63
CA ILE A 126 4.79 17.26 -11.00
C ILE A 126 3.34 16.88 -10.72
N SER A 127 2.67 17.67 -9.88
CA SER A 127 1.26 17.45 -9.56
C SER A 127 0.36 17.84 -10.74
N SER A 128 -0.57 16.96 -11.09
CA SER A 128 -1.66 17.27 -12.03
C SER A 128 -2.79 18.09 -11.42
N SER A 129 -2.77 18.33 -10.10
CA SER A 129 -3.86 18.87 -9.27
C SER A 129 -5.21 18.14 -9.40
N TYR A 130 -5.24 17.00 -10.08
CA TYR A 130 -6.40 16.14 -10.15
C TYR A 130 -6.34 15.08 -9.04
N SER A 131 -7.44 14.91 -8.31
CA SER A 131 -7.57 13.92 -7.24
C SER A 131 -8.64 12.90 -7.61
N PRO A 132 -8.27 11.67 -7.99
CA PRO A 132 -9.23 10.60 -8.29
C PRO A 132 -9.78 9.92 -7.03
N ILE A 133 -9.22 10.23 -5.85
CA ILE A 133 -9.55 9.50 -4.62
C ILE A 133 -10.97 9.83 -4.16
N ILE A 134 -11.82 8.80 -4.09
CA ILE A 134 -13.11 8.88 -3.42
C ILE A 134 -12.93 8.64 -1.93
N GLN A 135 -13.52 9.54 -1.15
CA GLN A 135 -13.75 9.37 0.28
C GLN A 135 -15.17 8.88 0.53
N ILE A 136 -15.30 7.95 1.46
CA ILE A 136 -16.59 7.42 1.90
C ILE A 136 -16.79 7.80 3.35
N SER A 137 -17.95 8.36 3.64
CA SER A 137 -18.34 8.80 4.98
C SER A 137 -19.81 8.46 5.25
N SER A 138 -20.18 8.41 6.52
CA SER A 138 -21.56 8.34 6.95
C SER A 138 -21.86 9.49 7.89
N LYS A 139 -23.09 10.01 7.82
CA LYS A 139 -23.62 10.98 8.79
C LYS A 139 -24.18 10.32 10.04
N ILE A 140 -24.44 9.01 9.99
CA ILE A 140 -25.18 8.26 11.01
C ILE A 140 -24.23 7.44 11.88
N TRP A 141 -23.24 6.79 11.24
CA TRP A 141 -22.35 5.85 11.91
C TRP A 141 -20.94 6.39 12.00
N GLU A 142 -20.31 6.23 13.16
CA GLU A 142 -18.89 6.50 13.34
C GLU A 142 -18.06 5.43 12.63
N ASP A 143 -16.97 5.87 11.99
CA ASP A 143 -16.02 4.98 11.36
C ASP A 143 -14.69 4.90 12.10
N SER A 144 -14.04 3.75 11.95
CA SER A 144 -12.66 3.52 12.34
C SER A 144 -11.90 3.05 11.12
N SER A 145 -10.69 3.55 10.90
CA SER A 145 -9.94 3.21 9.70
C SER A 145 -8.46 3.00 9.92
N ALA A 146 -7.87 2.22 9.03
CA ALA A 146 -6.44 1.98 8.96
C ALA A 146 -6.01 1.85 7.50
N THR A 147 -4.82 2.37 7.22
CA THR A 147 -4.19 2.29 5.91
C THR A 147 -3.08 1.26 5.94
N ILE A 148 -3.00 0.47 4.88
CA ILE A 148 -2.12 -0.69 4.72
C ILE A 148 -1.30 -0.49 3.46
N ILE A 149 0.02 -0.58 3.58
CA ILE A 149 0.94 -0.58 2.43
C ILE A 149 1.45 -2.02 2.27
N GLN A 150 1.05 -2.70 1.21
CA GLN A 150 1.52 -4.05 0.89
C GLN A 150 2.68 -3.99 -0.08
N MET A 151 3.89 -3.93 0.48
CA MET A 151 5.09 -3.61 -0.26
C MET A 151 5.47 -4.71 -1.28
N ASN A 152 5.25 -5.97 -0.92
CA ASN A 152 5.50 -7.13 -1.77
C ASN A 152 4.50 -7.28 -2.94
N HIS A 153 3.39 -6.56 -2.93
CA HIS A 153 2.37 -6.62 -3.97
C HIS A 153 2.21 -5.31 -4.76
N GLY A 154 2.84 -4.21 -4.33
CA GLY A 154 2.67 -2.91 -5.01
C GLY A 154 1.36 -2.19 -4.68
N LEU A 155 0.65 -2.64 -3.64
CA LEU A 155 -0.71 -2.19 -3.34
C LEU A 155 -0.77 -1.31 -2.11
N VAL A 156 -1.65 -0.32 -2.15
CA VAL A 156 -2.07 0.45 -0.97
C VAL A 156 -3.54 0.19 -0.72
N ARG A 157 -3.92 -0.04 0.54
CA ARG A 157 -5.31 -0.24 0.94
C ARG A 157 -5.71 0.65 2.09
N ARG A 158 -6.96 1.10 2.12
CA ARG A 158 -7.59 1.70 3.29
C ARG A 158 -8.77 0.83 3.70
N LEU A 159 -8.73 0.33 4.92
CA LEU A 159 -9.83 -0.38 5.54
C LEU A 159 -10.59 0.61 6.42
N GLN A 160 -11.89 0.74 6.19
CA GLN A 160 -12.79 1.46 7.07
C GLN A 160 -13.86 0.50 7.59
N CYS A 161 -14.20 0.64 8.86
CA CYS A 161 -15.34 -0.03 9.44
C CYS A 161 -16.31 1.00 10.03
N PHE A 162 -17.59 0.87 9.65
CA PHE A 162 -18.71 1.58 10.27
C PHE A 162 -19.40 0.66 11.28
N GLN A 163 -19.44 1.09 12.54
CA GLN A 163 -20.10 0.33 13.60
C GLN A 163 -21.60 0.69 13.62
N ILE A 164 -22.46 -0.29 13.30
CA ILE A 164 -23.91 -0.07 13.19
C ILE A 164 -24.60 -0.48 14.50
N SER A 165 -24.16 -1.60 15.07
CA SER A 165 -24.58 -2.10 16.39
C SER A 165 -23.45 -2.95 16.98
N GLU A 166 -23.58 -3.42 18.23
CA GLU A 166 -22.59 -4.31 18.87
C GLU A 166 -22.25 -5.57 18.06
N VAL A 167 -23.17 -6.04 17.21
CA VAL A 167 -23.04 -7.31 16.45
C VAL A 167 -22.85 -7.08 14.96
N HIS A 168 -23.34 -5.97 14.41
CA HIS A 168 -23.32 -5.68 12.98
C HIS A 168 -22.42 -4.50 12.63
N SER A 169 -21.65 -4.67 11.56
CA SER A 169 -20.76 -3.63 11.04
C SER A 169 -20.77 -3.61 9.51
N ALA A 170 -20.41 -2.48 8.93
CA ALA A 170 -20.12 -2.39 7.51
C ALA A 170 -18.62 -2.22 7.29
N TYR A 171 -18.12 -2.83 6.22
CA TYR A 171 -16.71 -2.75 5.86
C TYR A 171 -16.57 -2.08 4.51
N VAL A 172 -15.66 -1.11 4.42
CA VAL A 172 -15.26 -0.48 3.16
C VAL A 172 -13.77 -0.73 2.97
N THR A 173 -13.41 -1.34 1.86
CA THR A 173 -12.02 -1.56 1.46
C THR A 173 -11.74 -0.76 0.21
N HIS A 174 -10.85 0.23 0.33
CA HIS A 174 -10.26 0.90 -0.81
C HIS A 174 -8.97 0.18 -1.16
N THR A 175 -8.80 -0.27 -2.40
CA THR A 175 -7.52 -0.74 -2.93
C THR A 175 -7.07 0.20 -4.03
N LEU A 176 -5.81 0.64 -4.00
CA LEU A 176 -5.21 1.56 -4.96
C LEU A 176 -3.86 0.99 -5.44
N TYR A 177 -3.67 0.99 -6.75
CA TYR A 177 -2.38 0.68 -7.37
C TYR A 177 -2.20 1.38 -8.72
N ALA A 178 -0.96 1.76 -9.02
CA ALA A 178 -0.55 2.11 -10.37
C ALA A 178 -0.12 0.82 -11.09
N HIS A 179 -0.72 0.52 -12.24
CA HIS A 179 -0.48 -0.74 -12.93
C HIS A 179 0.98 -0.84 -13.38
N ARG A 180 1.62 -2.01 -13.18
CA ARG A 180 3.07 -2.11 -13.39
C ARG A 180 3.46 -2.25 -14.87
N CYS A 181 2.66 -2.98 -15.65
CA CYS A 181 2.88 -3.18 -17.09
C CYS A 181 2.22 -2.12 -17.98
N ARG A 182 1.37 -1.25 -17.41
CA ARG A 182 0.57 -0.26 -18.13
C ARG A 182 0.87 1.11 -17.54
N SER A 183 1.79 1.83 -18.18
CA SER A 183 2.37 3.08 -17.66
C SER A 183 1.34 4.17 -17.37
N SER A 184 0.22 4.17 -18.10
CA SER A 184 -0.85 5.17 -18.04
C SER A 184 -1.97 4.86 -17.03
N LEU A 185 -2.00 3.68 -16.42
CA LEU A 185 -3.21 3.17 -15.73
C LEU A 185 -3.07 3.19 -14.20
N ILE A 186 -4.00 3.89 -13.53
CA ILE A 186 -4.26 3.77 -12.10
C ILE A 186 -5.61 3.08 -11.89
N ILE A 187 -5.66 2.16 -10.93
CA ILE A 187 -6.86 1.42 -10.58
C ILE A 187 -7.20 1.68 -9.12
N GLN A 188 -8.46 2.04 -8.89
CA GLN A 188 -9.06 2.09 -7.56
C GLN A 188 -10.22 1.08 -7.50
N GLU A 189 -10.18 0.18 -6.53
CA GLU A 189 -11.31 -0.70 -6.17
C GLU A 189 -11.89 -0.21 -4.85
N ILE A 190 -13.22 -0.10 -4.81
CA ILE A 190 -13.99 0.16 -3.59
C ILE A 190 -14.92 -1.02 -3.39
N ASP A 191 -14.67 -1.78 -2.34
CA ASP A 191 -15.47 -2.94 -1.97
C ASP A 191 -16.20 -2.67 -0.65
N ILE A 192 -17.52 -2.66 -0.70
CA ILE A 192 -18.38 -2.33 0.45
C ILE A 192 -19.22 -3.54 0.80
N ILE A 193 -19.08 -4.01 2.03
CA ILE A 193 -19.78 -5.18 2.55
C ILE A 193 -20.68 -4.73 3.70
N ASN A 194 -21.99 -4.84 3.50
CA ASN A 194 -22.99 -4.60 4.53
C ASN A 194 -23.38 -5.92 5.20
N THR A 195 -23.00 -6.10 6.46
CA THR A 195 -23.39 -7.30 7.24
C THR A 195 -24.59 -7.07 8.15
N SER A 196 -25.24 -5.90 8.02
CA SER A 196 -26.42 -5.54 8.81
C SER A 196 -27.72 -5.83 8.08
N ASP A 197 -28.79 -5.80 8.85
CA ASP A 197 -30.16 -5.93 8.36
C ASP A 197 -30.76 -4.60 7.88
N GLN A 198 -29.98 -3.51 7.89
CA GLN A 198 -30.40 -2.17 7.48
C GLN A 198 -29.70 -1.75 6.19
N THR A 199 -30.35 -0.89 5.41
CA THR A 199 -29.73 -0.26 4.25
C THR A 199 -28.68 0.75 4.72
N LEU A 200 -27.48 0.72 4.12
CA LEU A 200 -26.46 1.71 4.39
C LEU A 200 -26.57 2.86 3.41
N ASP A 201 -26.66 4.06 3.97
CA ASP A 201 -26.60 5.31 3.23
C ASP A 201 -25.20 5.90 3.44
N LEU A 202 -24.37 5.78 2.40
CA LEU A 202 -22.99 6.27 2.41
C LEU A 202 -22.83 7.42 1.43
N ASP A 203 -22.18 8.48 1.91
CA ASP A 203 -21.87 9.68 1.14
C ASP A 203 -20.48 9.54 0.51
N PHE A 204 -20.42 9.66 -0.82
CA PHE A 204 -19.19 9.56 -1.60
C PHE A 204 -18.75 10.97 -1.95
N GLN A 205 -17.53 11.32 -1.54
CA GLN A 205 -16.95 12.62 -1.80
C GLN A 205 -15.70 12.44 -2.63
N GLN A 206 -15.68 13.06 -3.81
CA GLN A 206 -14.47 13.24 -4.59
C GLN A 206 -14.10 14.71 -4.52
N LYS A 207 -12.87 15.01 -4.10
CA LYS A 207 -12.41 16.40 -4.05
C LYS A 207 -12.42 16.97 -5.47
N THR A 208 -13.10 18.10 -5.64
CA THR A 208 -13.09 18.84 -6.90
C THR A 208 -11.69 19.39 -7.16
N GLN A 209 -11.35 19.48 -8.44
CA GLN A 209 -10.05 19.95 -8.87
C GLN A 209 -9.74 21.33 -8.27
N THR A 210 -8.56 21.46 -7.65
CA THR A 210 -8.02 22.75 -7.25
C THR A 210 -7.29 23.37 -8.43
N SER A 211 -7.80 24.48 -8.97
CA SER A 211 -7.10 25.29 -9.97
C SER A 211 -5.87 25.92 -9.34
N GLY A 212 -4.68 25.36 -9.61
CA GLY A 212 -3.40 25.98 -9.28
C GLY A 212 -2.90 26.89 -10.40
N ASN A 213 -2.02 27.84 -10.10
CA ASN A 213 -1.44 28.74 -11.09
C ASN A 213 -0.64 28.00 -12.18
N ASP A 214 -0.14 26.81 -11.86
CA ASP A 214 0.70 26.01 -12.75
C ASP A 214 -0.10 25.14 -13.73
N ILE A 215 -1.44 25.14 -13.66
CA ILE A 215 -2.30 24.26 -14.45
C ILE A 215 -3.41 25.05 -15.11
N LYS A 216 -3.49 24.88 -16.43
CA LYS A 216 -4.56 25.45 -17.25
C LYS A 216 -5.40 24.32 -17.83
N GLN A 217 -6.66 24.25 -17.44
CA GLN A 217 -7.63 23.39 -18.09
C GLN A 217 -7.90 23.89 -19.52
N LEU A 218 -7.76 23.00 -20.49
CA LEU A 218 -7.97 23.29 -21.90
C LEU A 218 -9.32 22.78 -22.41
N ASP A 219 -9.75 21.61 -21.95
CA ASP A 219 -11.00 20.98 -22.40
C ASP A 219 -11.54 19.98 -21.36
N ILE A 220 -12.86 19.79 -21.34
CA ILE A 220 -13.57 18.75 -20.58
C ILE A 220 -14.63 18.13 -21.49
N GLN A 221 -14.65 16.80 -21.58
CA GLN A 221 -15.64 16.04 -22.34
C GLN A 221 -16.21 14.90 -21.48
N GLU A 222 -17.52 14.71 -21.53
CA GLU A 222 -18.16 13.49 -21.05
C GLU A 222 -18.29 12.50 -22.20
N LEU A 223 -17.92 11.24 -21.93
CA LEU A 223 -17.89 10.17 -22.92
C LEU A 223 -18.67 8.98 -22.40
N GLN A 224 -19.38 8.31 -23.30
CA GLN A 224 -19.86 6.95 -23.08
C GLN A 224 -19.01 6.03 -23.94
N ILE A 225 -18.48 4.97 -23.35
CA ILE A 225 -17.68 3.99 -24.06
C ILE A 225 -18.59 2.79 -24.31
N ASP A 226 -18.81 2.44 -25.57
CA ASP A 226 -19.82 1.48 -26.03
C ASP A 226 -19.79 0.12 -25.30
N SER A 227 -18.64 -0.28 -24.76
CA SER A 227 -18.48 -1.52 -23.98
C SER A 227 -19.11 -1.46 -22.59
N THR A 228 -19.45 -0.27 -22.07
CA THR A 228 -19.98 -0.06 -20.73
C THR A 228 -21.16 0.91 -20.74
N LYS A 229 -22.11 0.75 -19.81
CA LYS A 229 -23.15 1.77 -19.57
C LYS A 229 -22.65 2.94 -18.73
N ASP A 230 -21.35 2.96 -18.40
CA ASP A 230 -20.74 3.95 -17.53
C ASP A 230 -20.37 5.21 -18.30
N THR A 231 -20.50 6.36 -17.64
CA THR A 231 -20.02 7.64 -18.16
C THR A 231 -18.59 7.88 -17.68
N TYR A 232 -17.74 8.37 -18.56
CA TYR A 232 -16.36 8.76 -18.29
C TYR A 232 -16.18 10.26 -18.47
N LEU A 233 -15.32 10.85 -17.65
CA LEU A 233 -14.90 12.24 -17.75
C LEU A 233 -13.48 12.28 -18.30
N MET A 234 -13.31 12.94 -19.44
CA MET A 234 -12.02 13.25 -20.04
C MET A 234 -11.69 14.71 -19.80
N THR A 235 -10.57 14.98 -19.15
CA THR A 235 -10.11 16.35 -18.95
C THR A 235 -8.71 16.53 -19.50
N THR A 236 -8.52 17.59 -20.28
CA THR A 236 -7.24 17.94 -20.90
C THR A 236 -6.68 19.19 -20.23
N TYR A 237 -5.44 19.10 -19.76
CA TYR A 237 -4.70 20.14 -19.06
C TYR A 237 -3.43 20.52 -19.81
N GLN A 238 -3.00 21.77 -19.62
CA GLN A 238 -1.62 22.20 -19.81
C GLN A 238 -1.00 22.42 -18.42
N ILE A 239 0.08 21.71 -18.13
CA ILE A 239 0.76 21.71 -16.83
C ILE A 239 2.14 22.33 -17.02
N ILE A 240 2.47 23.37 -16.27
CA ILE A 240 3.79 23.98 -16.26
C ILE A 240 4.76 23.02 -15.56
N THR A 241 5.87 22.71 -16.23
CA THR A 241 6.84 21.70 -15.76
C THR A 241 8.13 22.34 -15.24
N ARG A 242 8.68 23.30 -15.99
CA ARG A 242 9.88 24.08 -15.68
C ARG A 242 9.68 25.48 -16.25
N GLN A 243 10.57 26.43 -15.91
CA GLN A 243 10.55 27.77 -16.51
C GLN A 243 10.55 27.66 -18.04
N HIS A 244 9.49 28.19 -18.66
CA HIS A 244 9.25 28.19 -20.11
C HIS A 244 8.90 26.84 -20.77
N ASN A 245 8.62 25.79 -20.01
CA ASN A 245 8.15 24.52 -20.56
C ASN A 245 6.87 24.02 -19.89
N SER A 246 5.93 23.54 -20.70
CA SER A 246 4.70 22.89 -20.24
C SER A 246 4.51 21.52 -20.89
N SER A 247 3.66 20.70 -20.31
CA SER A 247 3.18 19.44 -20.88
C SER A 247 1.67 19.48 -21.08
N ILE A 248 1.18 18.79 -22.11
CA ILE A 248 -0.24 18.52 -22.26
C ILE A 248 -0.53 17.19 -21.59
N CYS A 249 -1.49 17.17 -20.66
CA CYS A 249 -1.91 15.98 -19.92
C CYS A 249 -3.40 15.74 -20.14
N VAL A 250 -3.76 14.50 -20.43
CA VAL A 250 -5.15 14.03 -20.56
C VAL A 250 -5.39 13.02 -19.46
N ILE A 251 -6.44 13.25 -18.67
CA ILE A 251 -6.91 12.35 -17.62
C ILE A 251 -8.30 11.88 -18.03
N LEU A 252 -8.48 10.57 -18.18
CA LEU A 252 -9.73 9.93 -18.52
C LEU A 252 -10.12 8.96 -17.41
N THR A 253 -11.26 9.20 -16.75
CA THR A 253 -11.65 8.45 -15.55
C THR A 253 -13.15 8.22 -15.48
N LYS A 254 -13.57 7.15 -14.79
CA LYS A 254 -14.99 6.87 -14.57
C LYS A 254 -15.64 7.98 -13.75
N LYS A 255 -16.81 8.46 -14.19
CA LYS A 255 -17.65 9.40 -13.43
C LYS A 255 -18.36 8.65 -12.31
N ILE A 256 -18.26 9.17 -11.09
CA ILE A 256 -18.75 8.50 -9.88
C ILE A 256 -20.09 9.10 -9.44
N ILE A 257 -20.97 8.26 -8.92
CA ILE A 257 -22.24 8.66 -8.30
C ILE A 257 -21.97 8.99 -6.84
N LEU A 258 -22.36 10.19 -6.41
CA LEU A 258 -21.99 10.77 -5.10
C LEU A 258 -22.70 10.16 -3.89
N SER A 259 -23.69 9.30 -4.08
CA SER A 259 -24.35 8.57 -3.00
C SER A 259 -24.73 7.17 -3.45
N THR A 260 -24.61 6.20 -2.55
CA THR A 260 -25.06 4.83 -2.82
C THR A 260 -25.83 4.27 -1.64
N HIS A 261 -26.94 3.60 -1.97
CA HIS A 261 -27.77 2.87 -1.01
C HIS A 261 -27.40 1.40 -1.10
N ILE A 262 -26.81 0.87 -0.04
CA ILE A 262 -26.29 -0.51 -0.03
C ILE A 262 -27.27 -1.37 0.74
N LYS A 263 -27.83 -2.37 0.05
CA LYS A 263 -28.87 -3.24 0.62
C LYS A 263 -28.35 -4.02 1.83
N PRO A 264 -29.23 -4.42 2.76
CA PRO A 264 -28.89 -5.35 3.83
C PRO A 264 -28.21 -6.61 3.31
N ASN A 265 -27.25 -7.15 4.08
CA ASN A 265 -26.58 -8.42 3.79
C ASN A 265 -26.06 -8.56 2.35
N SER A 266 -25.51 -7.47 1.81
CA SER A 266 -25.07 -7.39 0.41
C SER A 266 -23.67 -6.80 0.29
N GLN A 267 -23.06 -7.06 -0.87
CA GLN A 267 -21.77 -6.52 -1.26
C GLN A 267 -21.94 -5.65 -2.51
N ASN A 268 -21.33 -4.47 -2.49
CA ASN A 268 -21.26 -3.57 -3.62
C ASN A 268 -19.80 -3.28 -3.94
N LYS A 269 -19.38 -3.62 -5.17
CA LYS A 269 -18.01 -3.45 -5.63
C LYS A 269 -17.98 -2.48 -6.80
N GLN A 270 -17.15 -1.46 -6.69
CA GLN A 270 -16.92 -0.47 -7.73
C GLN A 270 -15.45 -0.44 -8.12
N ILE A 271 -15.19 -0.53 -9.42
CA ILE A 271 -13.85 -0.43 -9.98
C ILE A 271 -13.80 0.86 -10.79
N ILE A 272 -12.78 1.67 -10.53
CA ILE A 272 -12.52 2.95 -11.16
C ILE A 272 -11.18 2.85 -11.85
N LEU A 273 -11.22 2.95 -13.17
CA LEU A 273 -10.03 3.04 -14.00
C LEU A 273 -9.78 4.51 -14.31
N THR A 274 -8.54 4.96 -14.08
CA THR A 274 -8.07 6.28 -14.45
C THR A 274 -6.88 6.12 -15.38
N VAL A 275 -7.04 6.55 -16.62
CA VAL A 275 -5.99 6.58 -17.64
C VAL A 275 -5.41 7.99 -17.73
N ILE A 276 -4.09 8.09 -17.65
CA ILE A 276 -3.34 9.33 -17.74
C ILE A 276 -2.34 9.24 -18.89
N LYS A 277 -2.43 10.20 -19.81
CA LYS A 277 -1.48 10.36 -20.92
C LYS A 277 -0.93 11.77 -20.88
N TYR A 278 0.38 11.92 -21.04
CA TYR A 278 1.00 13.24 -21.09
C TYR A 278 2.09 13.29 -22.16
N SER A 279 2.27 14.48 -22.75
CA SER A 279 3.38 14.75 -23.66
C SER A 279 4.68 14.89 -22.86
N PRO A 280 5.84 14.79 -23.52
CA PRO A 280 7.09 15.31 -22.95
C PRO A 280 6.97 16.79 -22.54
N SER A 281 7.98 17.29 -21.84
CA SER A 281 8.12 18.73 -21.56
C SER A 281 8.37 19.49 -22.88
N ILE A 282 7.48 20.41 -23.22
CA ILE A 282 7.49 21.16 -24.49
C ILE A 282 7.70 22.65 -24.19
N PRO A 283 8.57 23.36 -24.94
CA PRO A 283 8.70 24.81 -24.85
C PRO A 283 7.37 25.54 -25.04
N ASP A 284 7.08 26.50 -24.16
CA ASP A 284 5.80 27.23 -24.13
C ASP A 284 5.51 27.96 -25.45
N ASP A 285 6.55 28.43 -26.14
CA ASP A 285 6.42 29.13 -27.42
C ASP A 285 5.87 28.22 -28.52
N LEU A 286 6.18 26.92 -28.50
CA LEU A 286 5.57 25.95 -29.40
C LEU A 286 4.10 25.69 -29.04
N LEU A 287 3.76 25.68 -27.76
CA LEU A 287 2.38 25.50 -27.29
C LEU A 287 1.49 26.72 -27.49
N ARG A 288 2.06 27.92 -27.73
CA ARG A 288 1.31 29.10 -28.21
C ARG A 288 0.71 28.84 -29.60
N ASN A 289 1.35 28.02 -30.43
CA ASN A 289 0.78 27.60 -31.71
C ASN A 289 -0.41 26.67 -31.47
N GLN A 290 -1.62 27.18 -31.76
CA GLN A 290 -2.87 26.45 -31.51
C GLN A 290 -2.96 25.13 -32.28
N THR A 291 -2.41 25.07 -33.50
CA THR A 291 -2.44 23.85 -34.32
C THR A 291 -1.56 22.77 -33.71
N TYR A 292 -0.33 23.14 -33.30
CA TYR A 292 0.59 22.22 -32.63
C TYR A 292 0.02 21.71 -31.30
N ARG A 293 -0.55 22.60 -30.48
CA ARG A 293 -1.24 22.22 -29.24
C ARG A 293 -2.40 21.27 -29.50
N LYS A 294 -3.30 21.60 -30.43
CA LYS A 294 -4.46 20.76 -30.77
C LYS A 294 -4.06 19.40 -31.32
N GLN A 295 -2.93 19.29 -32.03
CA GLN A 295 -2.41 18.01 -32.50
C GLN A 295 -2.01 17.11 -31.32
N TRP A 296 -1.29 17.65 -30.33
CA TRP A 296 -0.97 16.92 -29.11
C TRP A 296 -2.22 16.49 -28.35
N GLN A 297 -3.19 17.40 -28.16
CA GLN A 297 -4.46 17.09 -27.50
C GLN A 297 -5.17 15.91 -28.18
N LYS A 298 -5.40 15.98 -29.49
CA LYS A 298 -6.06 14.91 -30.25
C LYS A 298 -5.32 13.57 -30.16
N THR A 299 -3.99 13.61 -30.19
CA THR A 299 -3.15 12.41 -30.12
C THR A 299 -3.28 11.74 -28.75
N LEU A 300 -3.14 12.51 -27.68
CA LEU A 300 -3.22 12.01 -26.30
C LEU A 300 -4.64 11.57 -25.93
N GLU A 301 -5.67 12.30 -26.37
CA GLU A 301 -7.07 11.92 -26.17
C GLU A 301 -7.41 10.60 -26.86
N LYS A 302 -6.90 10.39 -28.08
CA LYS A 302 -7.05 9.11 -28.77
C LYS A 302 -6.35 7.98 -28.00
N GLN A 303 -5.09 8.18 -27.63
CA GLN A 303 -4.33 7.18 -26.86
C GLN A 303 -5.01 6.85 -25.51
N ALA A 304 -5.54 7.84 -24.81
CA ALA A 304 -6.25 7.61 -23.55
C ALA A 304 -7.52 6.77 -23.75
N LYS A 305 -8.26 7.00 -24.83
CA LYS A 305 -9.44 6.19 -25.20
C LYS A 305 -9.06 4.77 -25.58
N ASP A 306 -8.02 4.59 -26.37
CA ASP A 306 -7.52 3.29 -26.80
C ASP A 306 -7.07 2.46 -25.58
N ASP A 307 -6.23 3.03 -24.70
CA ASP A 307 -5.77 2.40 -23.45
C ASP A 307 -6.93 2.05 -22.50
N LEU A 308 -7.92 2.94 -22.37
CA LEU A 308 -9.08 2.66 -21.51
C LEU A 308 -9.94 1.53 -22.10
N SER A 309 -10.17 1.53 -23.41
CA SER A 309 -10.91 0.47 -24.10
C SER A 309 -10.23 -0.89 -23.92
N GLU A 310 -8.90 -0.94 -24.07
CA GLU A 310 -8.10 -2.13 -23.79
C GLU A 310 -8.24 -2.56 -22.33
N ALA A 311 -8.06 -1.66 -21.37
CA ALA A 311 -8.17 -1.98 -19.95
C ALA A 311 -9.58 -2.49 -19.56
N LEU A 312 -10.64 -1.96 -20.17
CA LEU A 312 -12.01 -2.40 -19.95
C LEU A 312 -12.32 -3.77 -20.57
N SER A 313 -11.55 -4.19 -21.58
CA SER A 313 -11.68 -5.53 -22.18
C SER A 313 -11.11 -6.65 -21.30
N ILE A 314 -10.34 -6.29 -20.27
CA ILE A 314 -9.66 -7.21 -19.36
C ILE A 314 -10.41 -7.20 -18.02
N SER A 315 -10.57 -8.38 -17.41
CA SER A 315 -11.21 -8.42 -16.09
C SER A 315 -10.32 -7.77 -15.03
N PHE A 316 -10.91 -7.13 -14.03
CA PHE A 316 -10.15 -6.56 -12.91
C PHE A 316 -9.26 -7.59 -12.20
N LYS A 317 -9.72 -8.84 -12.08
CA LYS A 317 -8.94 -9.91 -11.47
C LYS A 317 -7.68 -10.22 -12.27
N GLU A 318 -7.76 -10.19 -13.59
CA GLU A 318 -6.60 -10.38 -14.48
C GLU A 318 -5.67 -9.17 -14.43
N LEU A 319 -6.18 -7.94 -14.43
CA LEU A 319 -5.36 -6.73 -14.26
C LEU A 319 -4.59 -6.76 -12.92
N LEU A 320 -5.28 -7.07 -11.82
CA LEU A 320 -4.64 -7.17 -10.51
C LEU A 320 -3.59 -8.28 -10.49
N LYS A 321 -3.89 -9.44 -11.09
CA LYS A 321 -2.95 -10.55 -11.17
C LYS A 321 -1.71 -10.19 -11.99
N GLU A 322 -1.88 -9.59 -13.17
CA GLU A 322 -0.78 -9.15 -14.03
C GLU A 322 0.14 -8.15 -13.30
N HIS A 323 -0.46 -7.19 -12.58
CA HIS A 323 0.29 -6.26 -11.73
C HIS A 323 1.07 -6.99 -10.63
N ILE A 324 0.43 -7.84 -9.83
CA ILE A 324 1.08 -8.53 -8.70
C ILE A 324 2.18 -9.48 -9.19
N ASP A 325 1.91 -10.26 -10.23
CA ASP A 325 2.87 -11.22 -10.78
C ASP A 325 4.12 -10.48 -11.28
N THR A 326 3.94 -9.35 -11.98
CA THR A 326 5.06 -8.51 -12.43
C THR A 326 5.78 -7.83 -11.28
N TRP A 327 5.04 -7.34 -10.29
CA TRP A 327 5.60 -6.74 -9.09
C TRP A 327 6.48 -7.74 -8.32
N SER A 328 6.03 -9.00 -8.23
CA SER A 328 6.80 -10.06 -7.58
C SER A 328 8.14 -10.33 -8.29
N LEU A 329 8.18 -10.25 -9.62
CA LEU A 329 9.42 -10.43 -10.39
C LEU A 329 10.45 -9.33 -10.11
N ILE A 330 10.02 -8.06 -10.02
CA ILE A 330 10.91 -6.92 -9.73
C ILE A 330 11.26 -6.79 -8.25
N TRP A 331 10.40 -7.29 -7.36
CA TRP A 331 10.59 -7.24 -5.90
C TRP A 331 11.71 -8.17 -5.42
N GLN A 332 12.14 -9.15 -6.23
CA GLN A 332 13.22 -10.08 -5.93
C GLN A 332 14.58 -9.38 -5.86
N SER A 333 14.80 -8.56 -4.84
CA SER A 333 16.07 -7.91 -4.54
C SER A 333 17.11 -8.88 -3.96
N GLY A 334 16.66 -10.06 -3.49
CA GLY A 334 17.51 -11.08 -2.87
C GLY A 334 18.17 -10.65 -1.55
N PHE A 335 17.80 -9.49 -1.01
CA PHE A 335 18.42 -8.90 0.19
C PHE A 335 17.50 -9.02 1.40
N SER A 336 17.95 -9.76 2.41
CA SER A 336 17.25 -9.90 3.70
C SER A 336 18.24 -9.80 4.85
N ILE A 337 17.83 -9.17 5.94
CA ILE A 337 18.59 -9.14 7.20
C ILE A 337 17.78 -9.84 8.30
N SER A 338 18.47 -10.47 9.23
CA SER A 338 17.85 -11.05 10.41
C SER A 338 17.23 -9.96 11.28
N HIS A 339 16.04 -10.21 11.83
CA HIS A 339 15.37 -9.28 12.73
C HIS A 339 16.18 -9.06 14.03
N SER A 340 16.47 -7.80 14.34
CA SER A 340 17.15 -7.36 15.54
C SER A 340 16.19 -6.64 16.48
N LEU A 341 16.22 -7.02 17.76
CA LEU A 341 15.46 -6.37 18.83
C LEU A 341 16.22 -5.22 19.50
N ALA A 342 17.45 -4.92 19.05
CA ALA A 342 18.24 -3.84 19.62
C ALA A 342 17.62 -2.47 19.28
N PRO A 343 17.66 -1.50 20.21
CA PRO A 343 17.10 -0.18 19.98
C PRO A 343 17.82 0.50 18.80
N SER A 344 17.05 1.19 17.96
CA SER A 344 17.56 1.98 16.82
C SER A 344 18.28 1.19 15.72
N VAL A 345 18.08 -0.13 15.63
CA VAL A 345 18.59 -0.94 14.52
C VAL A 345 17.60 -0.94 13.35
N MET A 346 18.12 -0.83 12.12
CA MET A 346 17.33 -0.99 10.91
C MET A 346 16.94 -2.46 10.75
N ASN A 347 15.65 -2.73 10.61
CA ASN A 347 15.09 -4.04 10.33
C ASN A 347 14.56 -4.13 8.90
N GLY A 348 14.00 -5.29 8.55
CA GLY A 348 13.42 -5.54 7.23
C GLY A 348 12.36 -4.51 6.83
N ASP A 349 11.64 -3.94 7.80
CA ASP A 349 10.62 -2.91 7.56
C ASP A 349 11.19 -1.65 6.88
N VAL A 350 12.38 -1.18 7.28
CA VAL A 350 13.02 0.02 6.70
C VAL A 350 13.54 -0.27 5.30
N ILE A 351 14.14 -1.44 5.13
CA ILE A 351 14.72 -1.90 3.86
C ILE A 351 13.61 -2.11 2.83
N ASN A 352 12.59 -2.89 3.18
CA ASN A 352 11.45 -3.18 2.30
C ASN A 352 10.72 -1.88 1.93
N ARG A 353 10.52 -0.98 2.88
CA ARG A 353 9.90 0.32 2.61
C ARG A 353 10.72 1.17 1.65
N THR A 354 12.03 1.17 1.80
CA THR A 354 12.92 1.90 0.89
C THR A 354 12.84 1.34 -0.52
N ILE A 355 12.96 0.01 -0.67
CA ILE A 355 12.85 -0.68 -1.96
C ILE A 355 11.49 -0.37 -2.60
N TYR A 356 10.41 -0.46 -1.82
CA TYR A 356 9.06 -0.17 -2.27
C TYR A 356 8.93 1.22 -2.90
N TYR A 357 9.36 2.28 -2.20
CA TYR A 357 9.24 3.64 -2.75
C TYR A 357 10.14 3.88 -3.96
N VAL A 358 11.32 3.25 -4.00
CA VAL A 358 12.19 3.30 -5.18
C VAL A 358 11.49 2.65 -6.37
N LEU A 359 10.89 1.47 -6.20
CA LEU A 359 10.17 0.77 -7.28
C LEU A 359 8.93 1.53 -7.73
N CYS A 360 8.18 2.15 -6.80
CA CYS A 360 7.04 3.01 -7.14
C CYS A 360 7.43 4.21 -8.01
N SER A 361 8.67 4.69 -7.86
CA SER A 361 9.18 5.88 -8.55
C SER A 361 10.03 5.56 -9.78
N THR A 362 10.27 4.28 -10.06
CA THR A 362 11.17 3.84 -11.14
C THR A 362 10.42 3.00 -12.16
N PRO A 363 10.50 3.34 -13.46
CA PRO A 363 9.90 2.55 -14.53
C PRO A 363 10.42 1.11 -14.56
N SER A 364 9.67 0.23 -15.23
CA SER A 364 10.12 -1.13 -15.53
C SER A 364 9.96 -1.45 -17.02
N PRO A 365 10.80 -0.85 -17.89
CA PRO A 365 10.60 -0.92 -19.33
C PRO A 365 10.53 -2.36 -19.86
N LEU A 366 11.30 -3.28 -19.27
CA LEU A 366 11.34 -4.71 -19.63
C LEU A 366 9.99 -5.44 -19.53
N TYR A 367 9.06 -4.92 -18.73
CA TYR A 367 7.76 -5.52 -18.45
C TYR A 367 6.60 -4.69 -19.01
N GLU A 368 6.88 -3.68 -19.83
CA GLU A 368 5.85 -2.93 -20.55
C GLU A 368 5.30 -3.75 -21.72
N LEU A 369 3.97 -3.73 -21.89
CA LEU A 369 3.28 -4.55 -22.90
C LEU A 369 3.63 -4.20 -24.34
N ASN A 370 3.99 -2.93 -24.60
CA ASN A 370 4.23 -2.40 -25.94
C ASN A 370 5.73 -2.30 -26.29
N LEU A 371 6.60 -3.03 -25.57
CA LEU A 371 8.03 -3.01 -25.84
C LEU A 371 8.37 -3.93 -27.03
N ASP A 372 9.06 -3.38 -28.02
CA ASP A 372 9.59 -4.15 -29.15
C ASP A 372 10.60 -5.22 -28.67
N GLU A 373 10.59 -6.40 -29.28
CA GLU A 373 11.48 -7.51 -28.91
C GLU A 373 12.96 -7.12 -29.07
N THR A 374 13.29 -6.29 -30.05
CA THR A 374 14.66 -5.78 -30.25
C THR A 374 15.12 -4.97 -29.05
N LYS A 375 14.30 -4.00 -28.61
CA LYS A 375 14.54 -3.17 -27.43
C LYS A 375 14.57 -3.99 -26.14
N LYS A 376 13.71 -5.02 -26.04
CA LYS A 376 13.73 -5.95 -24.91
C LYS A 376 15.06 -6.67 -24.81
N ASN A 377 15.59 -7.14 -25.94
CA ASN A 377 16.89 -7.80 -25.99
C ASN A 377 18.04 -6.83 -25.68
N GLU A 378 18.01 -5.60 -26.18
CA GLU A 378 18.98 -4.55 -25.85
C GLU A 378 18.98 -4.23 -24.34
N LEU A 379 17.80 -4.04 -23.75
CA LEU A 379 17.66 -3.78 -22.32
C LEU A 379 18.16 -4.96 -21.49
N ASN A 380 17.81 -6.19 -21.86
CA ASN A 380 18.32 -7.39 -21.20
C ASN A 380 19.85 -7.46 -21.28
N GLN A 381 20.46 -7.12 -22.43
CA GLN A 381 21.91 -7.09 -22.57
C GLN A 381 22.56 -6.01 -21.69
N SER A 382 21.93 -4.83 -21.58
CA SER A 382 22.42 -3.74 -20.73
C SER A 382 22.42 -4.10 -19.23
N LEU A 383 21.49 -4.94 -18.77
CA LEU A 383 21.49 -5.40 -17.37
C LEU A 383 22.72 -6.24 -17.00
N PHE A 384 23.37 -6.87 -17.99
CA PHE A 384 24.59 -7.65 -17.80
C PHE A 384 25.86 -6.84 -18.11
N GLN A 385 25.73 -5.58 -18.56
CA GLN A 385 26.86 -4.67 -18.60
C GLN A 385 27.15 -4.23 -17.17
N ILE A 386 28.12 -4.90 -16.56
CA ILE A 386 28.73 -4.46 -15.31
C ILE A 386 29.51 -3.20 -15.66
N ASP A 387 28.85 -2.05 -15.63
CA ASP A 387 29.56 -0.79 -15.47
C ASP A 387 30.26 -0.89 -14.10
N GLY A 388 31.57 -1.03 -14.13
CA GLY A 388 32.40 -1.15 -12.93
C GLY A 388 32.31 0.11 -12.08
N CYS A 389 31.24 0.27 -11.30
CA CYS A 389 31.10 1.38 -10.35
C CYS A 389 32.12 1.33 -9.21
N PHE A 390 32.99 0.31 -9.18
CA PHE A 390 34.12 0.15 -8.28
C PHE A 390 35.40 -0.26 -9.05
N GLU A 391 35.93 0.62 -9.90
CA GLU A 391 37.26 0.41 -10.51
C GLU A 391 38.40 1.16 -9.80
N SER A 392 38.17 1.88 -8.69
CA SER A 392 39.26 2.65 -8.08
C SER A 392 39.23 2.75 -6.55
N HIS A 393 39.48 1.64 -5.87
CA HIS A 393 40.30 1.69 -4.65
C HIS A 393 41.28 0.51 -4.64
N SER A 394 42.46 0.74 -5.22
CA SER A 394 43.66 -0.03 -4.89
C SER A 394 43.95 0.22 -3.41
N THR A 395 43.78 -0.80 -2.57
CA THR A 395 44.29 -0.78 -1.19
C THR A 395 45.82 -0.78 -1.26
N LEU A 396 46.42 0.39 -1.04
CA LEU A 396 47.80 0.55 -0.60
C LEU A 396 47.79 0.98 0.87
#